data_AF-A0A1H4K599-F1
#
_entry.id   AF-A0A1H4K599-F1
#
_cell.length_a   1.000
_cell.length_b   1.000
_cell.length_c   1.000
_cell.angle_alpha   90.00
_cell.angle_beta   90.00
_cell.angle_gamma   90.00
#
_symmetry.space_group_name_H-M   'P 1'
#
loop_
_entity.id
_entity.type
_entity.pdbx_description
1 polymer ?
#
loop_
_entity_poly.entity_id
_entity_poly.type
_entity_poly.pdbx_seq_one_letter_code
_entity_poly.pdbx_strand_id
1 'polypeptide(L)'
;MARIPYSRVVDVTVTREDRFASAQGFSTALLLTPTTITGQLDATRRTKLYATIEEVAVDWQPTTEEYKAAQRFFQARVRPPALKFGYFNPAGTFAAELDTLYAADPDWYWGLHLKALNDTVNQRALADWAESRNVIFGLDSNDIDTETPGTVADSSATVTMTIASPGVVTWNAHGLAAGDLVRLATTGALPTGLLAGTLYYVAATPTPTANTFSLAATLGGTAIATTGTQSGTHTATAPKFGGSIAEYCESKSYDRSPVFYHTDPDSYLAAAAWGYAAGRNLDRSNYALARRGRIDSGQAYTLKFKNLPGVVALNKSSAVVQAITGFVPSLGVQGDAGHAANCYVNIGGLDMLLEGTVPSRAFIDEIHATDWMRARMQESVLSLLANAPRVPMTNTGVGYLISGGVEPPLRRAFAAGIIADTVDPASGDLVPAFETEVDDVLSIPVAQRRNRIAPDIKVRFRYAGAVHFASVTMTMQF
;
A
#
# COMPACT_ATOMS: atom_id res chain seq x y z
N MET A 1 -38.51 34.26 -40.62
CA MET A 1 -37.32 35.05 -40.23
C MET A 1 -36.46 34.21 -39.30
N ALA A 2 -35.29 33.77 -39.75
CA ALA A 2 -34.37 33.00 -38.92
C ALA A 2 -33.73 33.93 -37.89
N ARG A 3 -34.03 33.73 -36.60
CA ARG A 3 -33.36 34.43 -35.49
C ARG A 3 -32.06 33.71 -35.18
N ILE A 4 -30.95 34.46 -35.20
CA ILE A 4 -29.62 33.98 -34.87
C ILE A 4 -29.54 33.84 -33.33
N PRO A 5 -29.01 32.73 -32.78
CA PRO A 5 -28.94 32.51 -31.34
C PRO A 5 -27.91 33.41 -30.65
N TYR A 6 -28.22 33.81 -29.40
CA TYR A 6 -27.40 34.70 -28.54
C TYR A 6 -26.00 34.17 -28.22
N SER A 7 -25.76 32.86 -28.35
CA SER A 7 -24.45 32.20 -28.15
C SER A 7 -23.36 32.65 -29.12
N ARG A 8 -23.69 33.46 -30.14
CA ARG A 8 -22.69 34.08 -31.03
C ARG A 8 -22.14 35.43 -30.57
N VAL A 9 -22.73 36.05 -29.55
CA VAL A 9 -22.30 37.38 -29.06
C VAL A 9 -21.72 37.30 -27.64
N VAL A 10 -22.22 36.39 -26.80
CA VAL A 10 -21.74 36.23 -25.42
C VAL A 10 -21.74 34.74 -25.07
N ASP A 11 -20.56 34.20 -24.76
CA ASP A 11 -20.40 32.92 -24.07
C ASP A 11 -20.08 33.21 -22.60
N VAL A 12 -20.96 32.78 -21.70
CA VAL A 12 -20.71 32.83 -20.25
C VAL A 12 -20.34 31.43 -19.80
N THR A 13 -19.05 31.19 -19.57
CA THR A 13 -18.57 29.99 -18.88
C THR A 13 -18.45 30.30 -17.40
N VAL A 14 -19.28 29.67 -16.57
CA VAL A 14 -19.12 29.73 -15.11
C VAL A 14 -18.33 28.49 -14.68
N THR A 15 -17.01 28.63 -14.55
CA THR A 15 -16.17 27.67 -13.82
C THR A 15 -16.20 28.04 -12.35
N ARG A 16 -16.84 27.20 -11.54
CA ARG A 16 -16.83 27.31 -10.10
C ARG A 16 -15.63 26.54 -9.56
N GLU A 17 -14.53 27.23 -9.27
CA GLU A 17 -13.43 26.66 -8.47
C GLU A 17 -13.80 26.74 -6.98
N ASP A 18 -14.79 25.95 -6.56
CA ASP A 18 -14.91 25.64 -5.15
C ASP A 18 -14.03 24.42 -4.87
N ARG A 19 -12.79 24.68 -4.47
CA ARG A 19 -11.92 23.67 -3.87
C ARG A 19 -12.42 23.35 -2.46
N PHE A 20 -13.61 22.76 -2.36
CA PHE A 20 -13.88 21.85 -1.25
C PHE A 20 -12.79 20.77 -1.28
N ALA A 21 -12.44 20.20 -0.13
CA ALA A 21 -11.68 18.95 -0.15
C ALA A 21 -12.54 17.96 -0.96
N SER A 22 -12.08 17.61 -2.17
CA SER A 22 -12.71 16.54 -2.94
C SER A 22 -12.72 15.31 -2.05
N ALA A 23 -13.88 14.66 -1.91
CA ALA A 23 -14.00 13.49 -1.05
C ALA A 23 -12.92 12.48 -1.44
N GLN A 24 -12.16 11.98 -0.46
CA GLN A 24 -11.06 11.07 -0.76
C GLN A 24 -11.63 9.79 -1.41
N GLY A 25 -11.13 9.45 -2.59
CA GLY A 25 -11.52 8.25 -3.33
C GLY A 25 -10.75 7.02 -2.88
N PHE A 26 -11.45 5.92 -2.61
CA PHE A 26 -10.85 4.62 -2.21
C PHE A 26 -11.05 3.53 -3.28
N SER A 27 -11.64 3.87 -4.42
CA SER A 27 -11.97 2.88 -5.47
C SER A 27 -11.04 2.93 -6.68
N THR A 28 -10.07 3.84 -6.69
CA THR A 28 -9.13 3.99 -7.80
C THR A 28 -7.78 3.36 -7.44
N ALA A 29 -7.30 2.50 -8.31
CA ALA A 29 -5.94 1.97 -8.25
C ALA A 29 -5.00 2.73 -9.20
N LEU A 30 -3.69 2.70 -8.94
CA LEU A 30 -2.65 3.25 -9.80
C LEU A 30 -1.56 2.21 -10.05
N LEU A 31 -1.24 1.95 -11.33
CA LEU A 31 -0.12 1.14 -11.79
C LEU A 31 1.04 2.04 -12.21
N LEU A 32 2.21 1.87 -11.58
CA LEU A 32 3.43 2.59 -11.97
C LEU A 32 4.02 2.02 -13.26
N THR A 33 4.37 2.89 -14.18
CA THR A 33 5.07 2.53 -15.43
C THR A 33 6.17 3.55 -15.78
N PRO A 34 7.34 3.10 -16.27
CA PRO A 34 8.37 3.98 -16.83
C PRO A 34 8.13 4.30 -18.32
N THR A 35 7.08 3.74 -18.93
CA THR A 35 6.83 3.84 -20.36
C THR A 35 5.93 5.04 -20.66
N THR A 36 6.29 5.83 -21.68
CA THR A 36 5.50 7.01 -22.09
C THR A 36 4.53 6.70 -23.22
N ILE A 37 3.39 7.38 -23.23
CA ILE A 37 2.52 7.56 -24.39
C ILE A 37 2.53 9.04 -24.72
N THR A 38 3.14 9.40 -25.84
CA THR A 38 3.37 10.81 -26.21
C THR A 38 2.08 11.63 -26.14
N GLY A 39 2.09 12.67 -25.31
CA GLY A 39 0.98 13.61 -25.18
C GLY A 39 -0.18 13.13 -24.32
N GLN A 40 -0.12 11.91 -23.76
CA GLN A 40 -1.19 11.34 -22.95
C GLN A 40 -0.71 10.81 -21.58
N LEU A 41 0.47 10.19 -21.54
CA LEU A 41 1.12 9.70 -20.33
C LEU A 41 2.62 9.97 -20.45
N ASP A 42 3.08 11.05 -19.84
CA ASP A 42 4.46 11.52 -19.96
C ASP A 42 4.86 12.42 -18.77
N ALA A 43 6.03 13.04 -18.83
CA ALA A 43 6.53 13.91 -17.77
C ALA A 43 5.63 15.14 -17.50
N THR A 44 4.79 15.53 -18.45
CA THR A 44 3.82 16.63 -18.31
C THR A 44 2.46 16.11 -17.86
N ARG A 45 2.03 14.94 -18.37
CA ARG A 45 0.79 14.27 -17.99
C ARG A 45 1.11 12.99 -17.24
N ARG A 46 1.30 13.12 -15.94
CA ARG A 46 1.83 12.06 -15.06
C ARG A 46 0.88 10.87 -14.88
N THR A 47 -0.42 11.05 -15.05
CA THR A 47 -1.41 9.97 -14.92
C THR A 47 -2.35 9.89 -16.12
N LYS A 48 -2.81 8.68 -16.42
CA LYS A 48 -3.89 8.41 -17.38
C LYS A 48 -4.85 7.37 -16.82
N LEU A 49 -6.14 7.67 -16.83
CA LEU A 49 -7.21 6.84 -16.31
C LEU A 49 -7.73 5.87 -17.38
N TYR A 50 -7.97 4.62 -16.98
CA TYR A 50 -8.67 3.61 -17.76
C TYR A 50 -9.79 3.00 -16.92
N ALA A 51 -10.95 2.78 -17.52
CA ALA A 51 -12.11 2.14 -16.87
C ALA A 51 -12.30 0.68 -17.29
N THR A 52 -11.64 0.25 -18.38
CA THR A 52 -11.81 -1.08 -18.96
C THR A 52 -10.51 -1.60 -19.60
N ILE A 53 -10.42 -2.91 -19.79
CA ILE A 53 -9.28 -3.53 -20.49
C ILE A 53 -9.29 -3.19 -21.99
N GLU A 54 -10.46 -2.93 -22.58
CA GLU A 54 -10.61 -2.50 -23.96
C GLU A 54 -9.98 -1.13 -24.20
N GLU A 55 -10.13 -0.18 -23.25
CA GLU A 55 -9.45 1.11 -23.32
C GLU A 55 -7.93 0.96 -23.19
N VAL A 56 -7.45 0.08 -22.28
CA VAL A 56 -6.01 -0.21 -22.15
C VAL A 56 -5.47 -0.81 -23.45
N ALA A 57 -6.24 -1.69 -24.13
CA ALA A 57 -5.84 -2.32 -25.38
C ALA A 57 -5.60 -1.34 -26.54
N VAL A 58 -6.17 -0.13 -26.47
CA VAL A 58 -5.96 0.92 -27.48
C VAL A 58 -4.53 1.45 -27.43
N ASP A 59 -3.97 1.57 -26.23
CA ASP A 59 -2.67 2.19 -26.00
C ASP A 59 -1.55 1.18 -25.74
N TRP A 60 -1.89 0.00 -25.21
CA TRP A 60 -0.96 -1.02 -24.78
C TRP A 60 -1.29 -2.35 -25.46
N GLN A 61 -0.29 -2.92 -26.14
CA GLN A 61 -0.45 -4.23 -26.77
C GLN A 61 -0.62 -5.33 -25.72
N PRO A 62 -1.37 -6.41 -25.99
CA PRO A 62 -1.55 -7.51 -25.04
C PRO A 62 -0.26 -8.19 -24.55
N THR A 63 0.85 -7.99 -25.28
CA THR A 63 2.18 -8.50 -24.92
C THR A 63 2.93 -7.61 -23.93
N THR A 64 2.51 -6.36 -23.71
CA THR A 64 3.19 -5.47 -22.76
C THR A 64 2.85 -5.84 -21.31
N GLU A 65 3.77 -5.54 -20.42
CA GLU A 65 3.63 -5.83 -18.99
C GLU A 65 2.53 -4.96 -18.36
N GLU A 66 2.35 -3.74 -18.84
CA GLU A 66 1.25 -2.86 -18.44
C GLU A 66 -0.12 -3.46 -18.76
N TYR A 67 -0.27 -4.06 -19.96
CA TYR A 67 -1.52 -4.71 -20.33
C TYR A 67 -1.78 -5.94 -19.45
N LYS A 68 -0.78 -6.79 -19.22
CA LYS A 68 -0.92 -8.00 -18.38
C LYS A 68 -1.35 -7.66 -16.95
N ALA A 69 -0.72 -6.67 -16.33
CA ALA A 69 -1.06 -6.21 -14.98
C ALA A 69 -2.49 -5.64 -14.94
N ALA A 70 -2.85 -4.79 -15.91
CA ALA A 70 -4.19 -4.21 -16.01
C ALA A 70 -5.26 -5.28 -16.28
N GLN A 71 -4.96 -6.26 -17.13
CA GLN A 71 -5.83 -7.40 -17.38
C GLN A 71 -6.13 -8.15 -16.09
N ARG A 72 -5.10 -8.41 -15.27
CA ARG A 72 -5.27 -9.07 -13.98
C ARG A 72 -6.16 -8.28 -13.02
N PHE A 73 -6.00 -6.96 -12.98
CA PHE A 73 -6.83 -6.07 -12.19
C PHE A 73 -8.31 -6.08 -12.64
N PHE A 74 -8.57 -5.92 -13.95
CA PHE A 74 -9.94 -5.89 -14.49
C PHE A 74 -10.62 -7.25 -14.55
N GLN A 75 -9.90 -8.36 -14.34
CA GLN A 75 -10.45 -9.73 -14.23
C GLN A 75 -11.15 -10.03 -12.90
N ALA A 76 -11.12 -9.11 -11.93
CA ALA A 76 -11.82 -9.31 -10.68
C ALA A 76 -13.32 -9.56 -10.90
N ARG A 77 -13.88 -10.49 -10.13
CA ARG A 77 -15.31 -10.90 -10.25
C ARG A 77 -16.27 -9.70 -10.14
N VAL A 78 -15.91 -8.74 -9.30
CA VAL A 78 -16.56 -7.44 -9.22
C VAL A 78 -15.69 -6.48 -10.00
N ARG A 79 -16.21 -5.93 -11.09
CA ARG A 79 -15.40 -5.07 -11.95
C ARG A 79 -14.93 -3.86 -11.15
N PRO A 80 -13.62 -3.63 -11.00
CA PRO A 80 -13.12 -2.43 -10.36
C PRO A 80 -13.48 -1.22 -11.23
N PRO A 81 -13.72 -0.04 -10.64
CA PRO A 81 -14.26 1.08 -11.40
C PRO A 81 -13.21 1.78 -12.26
N ALA A 82 -11.95 1.79 -11.83
CA ALA A 82 -10.90 2.54 -12.50
C ALA A 82 -9.48 2.05 -12.15
N LEU A 83 -8.60 2.10 -13.14
CA LEU A 83 -7.15 1.93 -13.00
C LEU A 83 -6.44 3.10 -13.67
N LYS A 84 -5.64 3.85 -12.92
CA LYS A 84 -4.73 4.86 -13.44
C LYS A 84 -3.39 4.23 -13.78
N PHE A 85 -2.75 4.66 -14.86
CA PHE A 85 -1.32 4.42 -15.07
C PHE A 85 -0.57 5.68 -14.68
N GLY A 86 0.45 5.54 -13.84
CA GLY A 86 1.29 6.63 -13.35
C GLY A 86 2.70 6.56 -13.92
N TYR A 87 3.12 7.61 -14.61
CA TYR A 87 4.44 7.71 -15.21
C TYR A 87 5.47 8.25 -14.23
N PHE A 88 6.55 7.48 -14.02
CA PHE A 88 7.76 7.96 -13.38
C PHE A 88 8.90 8.00 -14.41
N ASN A 89 9.72 9.05 -14.38
CA ASN A 89 10.87 9.13 -15.27
C ASN A 89 11.99 8.23 -14.77
N PRO A 90 12.42 7.18 -15.50
CA PRO A 90 13.48 6.28 -15.04
C PRO A 90 14.85 6.96 -14.93
N ALA A 91 15.05 8.15 -15.53
CA ALA A 91 16.26 8.94 -15.36
C ALA A 91 16.30 9.76 -14.05
N GLY A 92 15.15 9.92 -13.38
CA GLY A 92 15.05 10.62 -12.11
C GLY A 92 15.31 9.69 -10.92
N THR A 93 15.51 10.26 -9.73
CA THR A 93 15.51 9.48 -8.49
C THR A 93 14.10 8.97 -8.21
N PHE A 94 13.98 7.67 -7.98
CA PHE A 94 12.69 6.98 -7.89
C PHE A 94 11.73 7.61 -6.87
N ALA A 95 12.19 7.86 -5.64
CA ALA A 95 11.37 8.50 -4.60
C ALA A 95 10.90 9.93 -4.96
N ALA A 96 11.74 10.71 -5.64
CA ALA A 96 11.37 12.07 -6.06
C ALA A 96 10.33 12.05 -7.20
N GLU A 97 10.42 11.07 -8.10
CA GLU A 97 9.41 10.87 -9.13
C GLU A 97 8.07 10.40 -8.54
N LEU A 98 8.07 9.57 -7.49
CA LEU A 98 6.85 9.21 -6.76
C LEU A 98 6.20 10.43 -6.08
N ASP A 99 6.99 11.27 -5.42
CA ASP A 99 6.48 12.53 -4.84
C ASP A 99 5.91 13.46 -5.92
N THR A 100 6.57 13.55 -7.07
CA THR A 100 6.09 14.36 -8.21
C THR A 100 4.80 13.79 -8.79
N LEU A 101 4.69 12.46 -8.93
CA LEU A 101 3.49 11.78 -9.40
C LEU A 101 2.31 12.03 -8.45
N TYR A 102 2.52 11.84 -7.15
CA TYR A 102 1.46 12.02 -6.14
C TYR A 102 1.04 13.48 -5.99
N ALA A 103 1.98 14.43 -6.10
CA ALA A 103 1.67 15.86 -6.13
C ALA A 103 0.85 16.25 -7.36
N ALA A 104 1.07 15.60 -8.50
CA ALA A 104 0.31 15.84 -9.72
C ALA A 104 -1.11 15.25 -9.65
N ASP A 105 -1.25 14.05 -9.09
CA ASP A 105 -2.54 13.37 -8.95
C ASP A 105 -2.56 12.45 -7.69
N PRO A 106 -3.11 12.94 -6.57
CA PRO A 106 -3.23 12.16 -5.34
C PRO A 106 -4.51 11.31 -5.28
N ASP A 107 -5.37 11.32 -6.30
CA ASP A 107 -6.69 10.67 -6.27
C ASP A 107 -6.60 9.18 -6.63
N TRP A 108 -5.97 8.40 -5.74
CA TRP A 108 -5.89 6.95 -5.79
C TRP A 108 -5.49 6.41 -4.42
N TYR A 109 -5.82 5.15 -4.16
CA TYR A 109 -5.53 4.51 -2.88
C TYR A 109 -4.73 3.21 -3.04
N TRP A 110 -5.02 2.41 -4.07
CA TRP A 110 -4.37 1.12 -4.29
C TRP A 110 -3.20 1.26 -5.26
N GLY A 111 -1.97 1.10 -4.76
CA GLY A 111 -0.76 1.15 -5.57
C GLY A 111 -0.35 -0.22 -6.13
N LEU A 112 0.07 -0.23 -7.39
CA LEU A 112 0.60 -1.38 -8.13
C LEU A 112 1.90 -1.00 -8.85
N HIS A 113 2.78 -1.98 -9.02
CA HIS A 113 3.98 -1.84 -9.84
C HIS A 113 4.11 -2.97 -10.86
N LEU A 114 4.95 -2.75 -11.86
CA LEU A 114 5.33 -3.79 -12.82
C LEU A 114 6.36 -4.75 -12.21
N LYS A 115 6.45 -5.96 -12.78
CA LYS A 115 7.39 -7.00 -12.34
C LYS A 115 8.87 -6.58 -12.40
N ALA A 116 9.19 -5.56 -13.20
CA ALA A 116 10.54 -5.00 -13.28
C ALA A 116 11.03 -4.38 -11.96
N LEU A 117 10.11 -4.07 -11.03
CA LEU A 117 10.48 -3.62 -9.69
C LEU A 117 10.57 -4.75 -8.66
N ASN A 118 10.08 -5.96 -8.96
CA ASN A 118 10.04 -7.07 -7.99
C ASN A 118 11.43 -7.33 -7.41
N ASP A 119 11.49 -7.35 -6.09
CA ASP A 119 12.67 -7.68 -5.28
C ASP A 119 13.86 -6.73 -5.52
N THR A 120 13.60 -5.54 -6.09
CA THR A 120 14.60 -4.50 -6.31
C THR A 120 14.64 -3.48 -5.17
N VAL A 121 15.74 -2.72 -5.10
CA VAL A 121 15.84 -1.60 -4.15
C VAL A 121 14.80 -0.50 -4.41
N ASN A 122 14.33 -0.35 -5.64
CA ASN A 122 13.25 0.60 -5.97
C ASN A 122 11.92 0.16 -5.36
N GLN A 123 11.64 -1.15 -5.27
CA GLN A 123 10.46 -1.64 -4.56
C GLN A 123 10.57 -1.40 -3.05
N ARG A 124 11.76 -1.50 -2.45
CA ARG A 124 11.98 -1.11 -1.04
C ARG A 124 11.74 0.39 -0.84
N ALA A 125 12.25 1.23 -1.75
CA ALA A 125 11.99 2.67 -1.72
C ALA A 125 10.50 2.99 -1.91
N LEU A 126 9.79 2.20 -2.71
CA LEU A 126 8.33 2.29 -2.89
C LEU A 126 7.59 1.99 -1.59
N ALA A 127 7.98 0.93 -0.89
CA ALA A 127 7.43 0.54 0.40
C ALA A 127 7.61 1.69 1.42
N ASP A 128 8.84 2.18 1.58
CA ASP A 128 9.15 3.28 2.49
C ASP A 128 8.34 4.55 2.16
N TRP A 129 8.17 4.85 0.88
CA TRP A 129 7.40 6.00 0.42
C TRP A 129 5.90 5.85 0.77
N ALA A 130 5.32 4.67 0.54
CA ALA A 130 3.91 4.37 0.78
C ALA A 130 3.51 4.56 2.24
N GLU A 131 4.38 4.18 3.20
CA GLU A 131 4.11 4.33 4.63
C GLU A 131 3.91 5.78 5.07
N SER A 132 4.45 6.74 4.32
CA SER A 132 4.34 8.16 4.64
C SER A 132 3.13 8.85 3.98
N ARG A 133 2.32 8.10 3.22
CA ARG A 133 1.21 8.58 2.36
C ARG A 133 -0.09 7.87 2.75
N ASN A 134 -1.23 8.38 2.31
CA ASN A 134 -2.53 7.75 2.58
C ASN A 134 -2.92 6.79 1.43
N VAL A 135 -2.04 5.84 1.13
CA VAL A 135 -2.20 4.80 0.10
C VAL A 135 -1.84 3.44 0.68
N ILE A 136 -2.20 2.35 0.00
CA ILE A 136 -1.68 1.01 0.25
C ILE A 136 -1.04 0.50 -1.04
N PHE A 137 0.24 0.17 -1.00
CA PHE A 137 1.01 -0.29 -2.16
C PHE A 137 1.20 -1.81 -2.09
N GLY A 138 0.62 -2.52 -3.05
CA GLY A 138 0.77 -3.96 -3.14
C GLY A 138 2.12 -4.31 -3.77
N LEU A 139 2.94 -5.03 -3.02
CA LEU A 139 4.31 -5.38 -3.41
C LEU A 139 4.36 -6.84 -3.88
N ASP A 140 4.29 -7.05 -5.19
CA ASP A 140 4.48 -8.39 -5.78
C ASP A 140 5.94 -8.83 -5.61
N SER A 141 6.18 -10.04 -5.11
CA SER A 141 7.51 -10.57 -4.82
C SER A 141 7.66 -12.00 -5.35
N ASN A 142 8.84 -12.29 -5.87
CA ASN A 142 9.25 -13.62 -6.32
C ASN A 142 10.45 -14.15 -5.54
N ASP A 143 10.87 -13.45 -4.48
CA ASP A 143 12.06 -13.79 -3.72
C ASP A 143 11.86 -15.06 -2.88
N ILE A 144 12.59 -16.11 -3.24
CA ILE A 144 12.54 -17.42 -2.58
C ILE A 144 12.99 -17.34 -1.11
N ASP A 145 13.72 -16.30 -0.70
CA ASP A 145 14.08 -16.07 0.69
C ASP A 145 12.80 -15.96 1.56
N THR A 146 11.66 -15.52 1.00
CA THR A 146 10.33 -15.49 1.67
C THR A 146 9.79 -16.89 2.03
N GLU A 147 10.31 -17.95 1.42
CA GLU A 147 9.89 -19.33 1.71
C GLU A 147 10.53 -19.91 2.99
N THR A 148 11.42 -19.14 3.64
CA THR A 148 12.15 -19.58 4.84
C THR A 148 11.79 -18.67 6.02
N PRO A 149 11.31 -19.18 7.16
CA PRO A 149 10.81 -18.34 8.26
C PRO A 149 11.89 -17.58 9.04
N GLY A 150 13.17 -17.83 8.75
CA GLY A 150 14.30 -17.26 9.47
C GLY A 150 14.94 -16.12 8.68
N THR A 151 15.51 -15.15 9.40
CA THR A 151 16.16 -14.00 8.78
C THR A 151 17.33 -14.43 7.89
N VAL A 152 17.33 -13.99 6.63
CA VAL A 152 18.45 -14.30 5.74
C VAL A 152 19.65 -13.44 6.10
N ALA A 153 20.70 -14.08 6.59
CA ALA A 153 21.91 -13.40 7.02
C ALA A 153 22.52 -12.55 5.89
N ASP A 154 22.97 -11.35 6.24
CA ASP A 154 23.73 -10.49 5.34
C ASP A 154 24.94 -11.27 4.78
N SER A 155 25.13 -11.18 3.46
CA SER A 155 26.35 -11.72 2.87
C SER A 155 27.49 -10.78 3.24
N SER A 156 28.59 -11.30 3.77
CA SER A 156 29.72 -10.49 4.20
C SER A 156 31.03 -11.21 3.90
N ALA A 157 32.02 -10.47 3.44
CA ALA A 157 33.34 -10.99 3.19
C ALA A 157 34.40 -9.91 3.43
N THR A 158 35.60 -10.37 3.78
CA THR A 158 36.79 -9.55 3.63
C THR A 158 37.02 -9.29 2.15
N VAL A 159 37.19 -8.02 1.79
CA VAL A 159 37.38 -7.57 0.41
C VAL A 159 38.69 -6.80 0.27
N THR A 160 39.18 -6.72 -0.97
CA THR A 160 40.20 -5.75 -1.34
C THR A 160 39.59 -4.68 -2.23
N MET A 161 40.21 -3.51 -2.27
CA MET A 161 39.79 -2.43 -3.16
C MET A 161 40.98 -1.72 -3.77
N THR A 162 40.85 -1.35 -5.03
CA THR A 162 41.88 -0.58 -5.75
C THR A 162 41.78 0.89 -5.38
N ILE A 163 42.91 1.61 -5.43
CA ILE A 163 42.93 3.08 -5.48
C ILE A 163 43.01 3.47 -6.96
N ALA A 164 41.85 3.67 -7.59
CA ALA A 164 41.72 3.87 -9.03
C ALA A 164 40.46 4.67 -9.40
N SER A 165 40.35 5.02 -10.69
CA SER A 165 39.16 5.62 -11.28
C SER A 165 38.64 4.72 -12.41
N PRO A 166 37.56 3.95 -12.20
CA PRO A 166 36.79 3.81 -10.95
C PRO A 166 37.51 2.94 -9.90
N GLY A 167 37.11 3.08 -8.64
CA GLY A 167 37.50 2.14 -7.59
C GLY A 167 36.80 0.79 -7.79
N VAL A 168 37.56 -0.29 -7.72
CA VAL A 168 37.07 -1.67 -7.88
C VAL A 168 37.21 -2.40 -6.55
N VAL A 169 36.09 -2.93 -6.06
CA VAL A 169 36.03 -3.87 -4.93
C VAL A 169 36.15 -5.29 -5.47
N THR A 170 37.04 -6.08 -4.89
CA THR A 170 37.17 -7.51 -5.18
C THR A 170 36.54 -8.31 -4.05
N TRP A 171 35.47 -9.02 -4.37
CA TRP A 171 34.76 -9.94 -3.51
C TRP A 171 34.44 -11.18 -4.34
N ASN A 172 35.15 -12.29 -4.13
CA ASN A 172 34.93 -13.49 -4.92
C ASN A 172 33.52 -14.08 -4.72
N ALA A 173 32.87 -14.45 -5.83
CA ALA A 173 31.54 -15.06 -5.86
C ALA A 173 30.47 -14.24 -5.08
N HIS A 174 30.49 -12.92 -5.22
CA HIS A 174 29.61 -12.02 -4.46
C HIS A 174 28.13 -12.15 -4.85
N GLY A 175 27.82 -12.56 -6.08
CA GLY A 175 26.44 -12.73 -6.57
C GLY A 175 25.63 -11.44 -6.75
N LEU A 176 26.28 -10.28 -6.54
CA LEU A 176 25.65 -8.95 -6.61
C LEU A 176 25.51 -8.43 -8.05
N ALA A 177 24.38 -7.80 -8.33
CA ALA A 177 24.07 -7.11 -9.57
C ALA A 177 24.21 -5.59 -9.41
N ALA A 178 24.17 -4.87 -10.54
CA ALA A 178 24.13 -3.41 -10.53
C ALA A 178 22.89 -2.90 -9.79
N GLY A 179 23.09 -1.96 -8.86
CA GLY A 179 22.06 -1.43 -7.97
C GLY A 179 21.98 -2.10 -6.60
N ASP A 180 22.69 -3.21 -6.37
CA ASP A 180 22.72 -3.85 -5.05
C ASP A 180 23.44 -2.99 -4.02
N LEU A 181 23.01 -3.09 -2.76
CA LEU A 181 23.57 -2.31 -1.67
C LEU A 181 24.78 -3.00 -1.06
N VAL A 182 25.81 -2.21 -0.77
CA VAL A 182 27.03 -2.66 -0.09
C VAL A 182 27.39 -1.64 0.99
N ARG A 183 27.58 -2.11 2.21
CA ARG A 183 28.13 -1.36 3.34
C ARG A 183 29.57 -1.79 3.56
N LEU A 184 30.46 -0.83 3.72
CA LEU A 184 31.87 -1.09 4.02
C LEU A 184 32.17 -0.88 5.51
N ALA A 185 33.03 -1.72 6.04
CA ALA A 185 33.67 -1.55 7.35
C ALA A 185 35.17 -1.76 7.19
N THR A 186 35.96 -1.19 8.09
CA THR A 186 37.42 -1.37 8.12
C THR A 186 37.95 -1.34 9.54
N THR A 187 39.05 -2.04 9.80
CA THR A 187 39.83 -1.90 11.05
C THR A 187 40.84 -0.75 11.02
N GLY A 188 41.05 -0.13 9.85
CA GLY A 188 41.95 1.00 9.64
C GLY A 188 41.25 2.14 8.91
N ALA A 189 41.79 2.56 7.76
CA ALA A 189 41.22 3.63 6.92
C ALA A 189 40.80 3.09 5.55
N LEU A 190 39.61 3.46 5.07
CA LEU A 190 39.18 3.23 3.69
C LEU A 190 39.84 4.25 2.74
N PRO A 191 39.98 3.94 1.44
CA PRO A 191 40.38 4.92 0.44
C PRO A 191 39.48 6.16 0.43
N THR A 192 40.04 7.32 0.11
CA THR A 192 39.28 8.57 -0.07
C THR A 192 38.22 8.38 -1.14
N GLY A 193 36.98 8.77 -0.83
CA GLY A 193 35.79 8.56 -1.66
C GLY A 193 34.81 7.55 -1.05
N LEU A 194 35.27 6.74 -0.07
CA LEU A 194 34.46 5.76 0.63
C LEU A 194 34.49 6.02 2.15
N LEU A 195 33.36 5.82 2.81
CA LEU A 195 33.17 6.02 4.26
C LEU A 195 32.64 4.73 4.89
N ALA A 196 33.20 4.36 6.04
CA ALA A 196 32.78 3.18 6.77
C ALA A 196 31.38 3.40 7.37
N GLY A 197 30.55 2.37 7.34
CA GLY A 197 29.16 2.43 7.81
C GLY A 197 28.17 3.06 6.81
N THR A 198 28.65 3.69 5.74
CA THR A 198 27.82 4.25 4.67
C THR A 198 27.40 3.15 3.68
N LEU A 199 26.15 3.23 3.22
CA LEU A 199 25.61 2.37 2.17
C LEU A 199 25.97 2.95 0.79
N TYR A 200 26.47 2.09 -0.08
CA TYR A 200 26.76 2.37 -1.48
C TYR A 200 25.99 1.40 -2.38
N TYR A 201 25.83 1.76 -3.64
CA TYR A 201 25.20 0.92 -4.66
C TYR A 201 26.27 0.30 -5.56
N VAL A 202 26.08 -0.92 -6.04
CA VAL A 202 26.91 -1.50 -7.10
C VAL A 202 26.65 -0.73 -8.39
N ALA A 203 27.71 -0.16 -8.99
CA ALA A 203 27.61 0.63 -10.21
C ALA A 203 27.33 -0.26 -11.43
N ALA A 204 26.56 0.25 -12.39
CA ALA A 204 26.26 -0.46 -13.64
C ALA A 204 27.43 -0.43 -14.64
N THR A 205 28.31 0.57 -14.53
CA THR A 205 29.46 0.76 -15.41
C THR A 205 30.71 1.07 -14.57
N PRO A 206 31.78 0.25 -14.66
CA PRO A 206 31.86 -1.00 -15.41
C PRO A 206 30.88 -2.05 -14.88
N THR A 207 30.41 -2.92 -15.77
CA THR A 207 29.45 -3.98 -15.41
C THR A 207 30.09 -4.91 -14.37
N PRO A 208 29.40 -5.21 -13.24
CA PRO A 208 29.92 -6.11 -12.22
C PRO A 208 30.17 -7.50 -12.81
N THR A 209 31.27 -8.12 -12.39
CA THR A 209 31.63 -9.49 -12.78
C THR A 209 31.25 -10.47 -11.67
N ALA A 210 31.66 -11.74 -11.75
CA ALA A 210 31.43 -12.69 -10.66
C ALA A 210 32.22 -12.37 -9.37
N ASN A 211 33.31 -11.59 -9.48
CA ASN A 211 34.28 -11.39 -8.40
C ASN A 211 34.61 -9.92 -8.11
N THR A 212 34.14 -8.99 -8.95
CA THR A 212 34.54 -7.58 -8.85
C THR A 212 33.41 -6.66 -9.25
N PHE A 213 33.31 -5.53 -8.55
CA PHE A 213 32.36 -4.48 -8.87
C PHE A 213 32.88 -3.09 -8.46
N SER A 214 32.27 -2.04 -8.97
CA SER A 214 32.51 -0.66 -8.52
C SER A 214 31.34 -0.14 -7.70
N LEU A 215 31.57 0.86 -6.86
CA LEU A 215 30.55 1.45 -5.99
C LEU A 215 30.09 2.81 -6.50
N ALA A 216 28.82 3.15 -6.30
CA ALA A 216 28.20 4.44 -6.58
C ALA A 216 27.53 4.99 -5.31
N ALA A 217 27.49 6.32 -5.17
CA ALA A 217 26.89 6.97 -4.00
C ALA A 217 25.35 6.99 -4.04
N THR A 218 24.78 6.87 -5.24
CA THR A 218 23.34 6.86 -5.50
C THR A 218 22.99 5.69 -6.41
N LEU A 219 21.74 5.22 -6.33
CA LEU A 219 21.24 4.20 -7.26
C LEU A 219 21.37 4.69 -8.71
N GLY A 220 21.94 3.85 -9.57
CA GLY A 220 22.22 4.20 -10.97
C GLY A 220 23.28 5.29 -11.17
N GLY A 221 23.95 5.72 -10.10
CA GLY A 221 24.98 6.75 -10.15
C GLY A 221 26.28 6.28 -10.81
N THR A 222 27.19 7.23 -11.04
CA THR A 222 28.52 6.96 -11.58
C THR A 222 29.40 6.23 -10.57
N ALA A 223 30.25 5.32 -11.05
CA ALA A 223 31.24 4.65 -10.22
C ALA A 223 32.18 5.66 -9.55
N ILE A 224 32.38 5.49 -8.24
CA ILE A 224 33.21 6.33 -7.38
C ILE A 224 34.69 6.10 -7.72
N ALA A 225 35.41 7.19 -7.96
CA ALA A 225 36.86 7.17 -7.99
C ALA A 225 37.41 7.13 -6.55
N THR A 226 38.42 6.28 -6.33
CA THR A 226 39.08 6.11 -5.04
C THR A 226 40.50 6.67 -5.12
N THR A 227 40.90 7.45 -4.12
CA THR A 227 42.22 8.10 -4.05
C THR A 227 42.84 7.96 -2.65
N GLY A 228 44.02 8.54 -2.44
CA GLY A 228 44.65 8.57 -1.12
C GLY A 228 45.31 7.25 -0.74
N THR A 229 45.22 6.87 0.53
CA THR A 229 45.79 5.64 1.10
C THR A 229 44.70 4.81 1.77
N GLN A 230 44.98 3.52 2.01
CA GLN A 230 44.10 2.62 2.74
C GLN A 230 44.91 1.78 3.72
N SER A 231 44.28 1.30 4.79
CA SER A 231 44.91 0.45 5.80
C SER A 231 43.89 -0.42 6.53
N GLY A 232 44.38 -1.50 7.13
CA GLY A 232 43.55 -2.46 7.87
C GLY A 232 42.87 -3.49 6.97
N THR A 233 41.94 -4.25 7.55
CA THR A 233 41.13 -5.24 6.84
C THR A 233 39.80 -4.62 6.48
N HIS A 234 39.46 -4.60 5.20
CA HIS A 234 38.19 -4.09 4.72
C HIS A 234 37.18 -5.23 4.61
N THR A 235 35.98 -5.00 5.16
CA THR A 235 34.87 -5.94 5.07
C THR A 235 33.77 -5.27 4.26
N ALA A 236 33.33 -5.93 3.19
CA ALA A 236 32.10 -5.56 2.52
C ALA A 236 30.99 -6.45 3.06
N THR A 237 29.90 -5.82 3.45
CA THR A 237 28.64 -6.50 3.76
C THR A 237 27.67 -6.07 2.68
N ALA A 238 27.08 -7.02 1.98
CA ALA A 238 25.89 -6.80 1.19
C ALA A 238 24.71 -7.01 2.13
N PRO A 239 24.18 -5.95 2.75
CA PRO A 239 23.02 -6.10 3.60
C PRO A 239 21.89 -6.62 2.73
N LYS A 240 21.43 -7.83 3.06
CA LYS A 240 20.22 -8.36 2.44
C LYS A 240 18.98 -7.69 3.05
N PHE A 241 19.17 -6.99 4.18
CA PHE A 241 18.10 -6.42 4.99
C PHE A 241 16.99 -7.44 5.20
N GLY A 242 17.41 -8.67 5.53
CA GLY A 242 16.52 -9.81 5.66
C GLY A 242 16.16 -10.57 4.39
N GLY A 243 17.06 -10.66 3.40
CA GLY A 243 16.78 -11.41 2.16
C GLY A 243 15.73 -10.73 1.28
N SER A 244 14.46 -10.95 1.60
CA SER A 244 13.26 -10.58 0.83
C SER A 244 12.68 -9.20 1.17
N ILE A 245 11.80 -8.71 0.28
CA ILE A 245 10.98 -7.52 0.56
C ILE A 245 9.99 -7.76 1.72
N ALA A 246 9.54 -9.01 1.93
CA ALA A 246 8.63 -9.36 3.03
C ALA A 246 9.29 -9.12 4.39
N GLU A 247 10.47 -9.69 4.60
CA GLU A 247 11.22 -9.52 5.85
C GLU A 247 11.64 -8.05 6.06
N TYR A 248 11.99 -7.34 4.98
CA TYR A 248 12.29 -5.91 5.07
C TYR A 248 11.11 -5.10 5.62
N CYS A 249 9.92 -5.27 5.03
CA CYS A 249 8.74 -4.53 5.47
C CYS A 249 8.28 -4.98 6.88
N GLU A 250 8.47 -6.26 7.22
CA GLU A 250 8.19 -6.82 8.55
C GLU A 250 9.10 -6.21 9.62
N SER A 251 10.41 -6.10 9.35
CA SER A 251 11.40 -5.50 10.26
C SER A 251 11.06 -4.05 10.64
N LYS A 252 10.26 -3.38 9.80
CA LYS A 252 9.80 -2.01 10.01
C LYS A 252 8.34 -1.92 10.44
N SER A 253 7.64 -3.06 10.55
CA SER A 253 6.22 -3.14 10.94
C SER A 253 5.32 -2.26 10.08
N TYR A 254 5.47 -2.38 8.76
CA TYR A 254 4.75 -1.57 7.79
C TYR A 254 3.25 -1.91 7.69
N ASP A 255 2.42 -0.87 7.58
CA ASP A 255 0.95 -0.97 7.53
C ASP A 255 0.39 -0.74 6.13
N ARG A 256 1.17 -0.16 5.23
CA ARG A 256 0.73 0.28 3.90
C ARG A 256 1.42 -0.47 2.75
N SER A 257 2.29 -1.41 3.08
CA SER A 257 3.14 -2.14 2.12
C SER A 257 2.93 -3.65 2.16
N PRO A 258 1.71 -4.18 1.92
CA PRO A 258 1.47 -5.63 1.88
C PRO A 258 2.27 -6.30 0.77
N VAL A 259 2.95 -7.39 1.12
CA VAL A 259 3.72 -8.20 0.18
C VAL A 259 2.85 -9.35 -0.33
N PHE A 260 2.91 -9.60 -1.64
CA PHE A 260 2.20 -10.66 -2.35
C PHE A 260 3.23 -11.57 -3.02
N TYR A 261 3.50 -12.71 -2.38
CA TYR A 261 4.44 -13.70 -2.85
C TYR A 261 3.82 -14.65 -3.89
N HIS A 262 4.55 -14.87 -4.98
CA HIS A 262 4.22 -15.85 -6.01
C HIS A 262 5.49 -16.30 -6.74
N THR A 263 5.46 -17.45 -7.42
CA THR A 263 6.63 -17.97 -8.17
C THR A 263 6.65 -17.56 -9.65
N ASP A 264 5.52 -17.08 -10.19
CA ASP A 264 5.39 -16.64 -11.58
C ASP A 264 5.34 -15.10 -11.65
N PRO A 265 6.37 -14.41 -12.14
CA PRO A 265 6.37 -12.94 -12.25
C PRO A 265 5.21 -12.36 -13.07
N ASP A 266 4.59 -13.13 -13.97
CA ASP A 266 3.43 -12.70 -14.77
C ASP A 266 2.09 -12.90 -14.03
N SER A 267 2.13 -13.37 -12.78
CA SER A 267 0.93 -13.57 -11.95
C SER A 267 0.26 -12.25 -11.57
N TYR A 268 1.02 -11.20 -11.22
CA TYR A 268 0.49 -9.92 -10.72
C TYR A 268 -0.56 -10.11 -9.62
N LEU A 269 -0.19 -10.82 -8.56
CA LEU A 269 -1.12 -11.22 -7.50
C LEU A 269 -1.72 -9.99 -6.79
N ALA A 270 -0.92 -8.96 -6.54
CA ALA A 270 -1.38 -7.70 -5.97
C ALA A 270 -2.43 -7.02 -6.86
N ALA A 271 -2.27 -7.06 -8.19
CA ALA A 271 -3.25 -6.50 -9.13
C ALA A 271 -4.61 -7.19 -9.02
N ALA A 272 -4.63 -8.52 -8.89
CA ALA A 272 -5.87 -9.26 -8.66
C ALA A 272 -6.51 -8.91 -7.31
N ALA A 273 -5.72 -8.81 -6.24
CA ALA A 273 -6.18 -8.45 -4.91
C ALA A 273 -6.79 -7.03 -4.87
N TRP A 274 -6.14 -6.07 -5.51
CA TRP A 274 -6.65 -4.70 -5.65
C TRP A 274 -7.85 -4.60 -6.58
N GLY A 275 -7.94 -5.41 -7.62
CA GLY A 275 -9.16 -5.50 -8.42
C GLY A 275 -10.37 -5.88 -7.55
N TYR A 276 -10.18 -6.83 -6.61
CA TYR A 276 -11.21 -7.20 -5.65
C TYR A 276 -11.49 -6.10 -4.61
N ALA A 277 -10.44 -5.52 -3.99
CA ALA A 277 -10.58 -4.52 -2.93
C ALA A 277 -11.13 -3.18 -3.44
N ALA A 278 -10.63 -2.67 -4.57
CA ALA A 278 -11.07 -1.42 -5.19
C ALA A 278 -12.53 -1.48 -5.69
N GLY A 279 -13.02 -2.68 -6.03
CA GLY A 279 -14.42 -2.93 -6.34
C GLY A 279 -15.36 -2.75 -5.13
N ARG A 280 -14.83 -2.71 -3.90
CA ARG A 280 -15.62 -2.48 -2.68
C ARG A 280 -15.77 -0.98 -2.42
N ASN A 281 -17.01 -0.52 -2.45
CA ASN A 281 -17.34 0.87 -2.18
C ASN A 281 -18.04 1.00 -0.83
N LEU A 282 -17.28 1.36 0.21
CA LEU A 282 -17.79 1.53 1.58
C LEU A 282 -18.80 2.69 1.72
N ASP A 283 -18.90 3.59 0.74
CA ASP A 283 -19.89 4.68 0.71
C ASP A 283 -21.28 4.25 0.25
N ARG A 284 -21.41 3.12 -0.47
CA ARG A 284 -22.71 2.60 -0.92
C ARG A 284 -23.33 1.66 0.11
N SER A 285 -23.77 2.18 1.24
CA SER A 285 -24.03 1.36 2.43
C SER A 285 -25.49 0.83 2.52
N ASN A 286 -25.67 -0.49 2.59
CA ASN A 286 -26.94 -1.14 2.98
C ASN A 286 -26.67 -2.30 3.95
N TYR A 287 -27.03 -2.10 5.22
CA TYR A 287 -26.73 -3.03 6.31
C TYR A 287 -27.27 -4.45 6.09
N ALA A 288 -28.53 -4.58 5.67
CA ALA A 288 -29.19 -5.87 5.51
C ALA A 288 -28.56 -6.70 4.37
N LEU A 289 -28.10 -6.03 3.32
CA LEU A 289 -27.39 -6.65 2.22
C LEU A 289 -25.91 -6.90 2.57
N ALA A 290 -25.29 -6.04 3.38
CA ALA A 290 -23.92 -6.21 3.88
C ALA A 290 -23.78 -7.49 4.71
N ARG A 291 -24.71 -7.74 5.65
CA ARG A 291 -24.76 -9.00 6.44
C ARG A 291 -24.90 -10.25 5.58
N ARG A 292 -25.53 -10.14 4.42
CA ARG A 292 -25.76 -11.27 3.49
C ARG A 292 -24.60 -11.45 2.49
N GLY A 293 -23.54 -10.64 2.54
CA GLY A 293 -22.41 -10.76 1.61
C GLY A 293 -22.75 -10.41 0.15
N ARG A 294 -23.80 -9.60 -0.09
CA ARG A 294 -24.18 -9.08 -1.41
C ARG A 294 -23.27 -7.95 -1.90
N ILE A 295 -22.50 -8.23 -2.96
CA ILE A 295 -21.45 -7.36 -3.51
C ILE A 295 -21.82 -5.88 -3.69
N ASP A 296 -23.05 -5.54 -4.07
CA ASP A 296 -23.48 -4.16 -4.39
C ASP A 296 -23.92 -3.32 -3.18
N SER A 297 -23.68 -3.78 -1.95
CA SER A 297 -24.24 -3.18 -0.73
C SER A 297 -23.28 -2.36 0.14
N GLY A 298 -22.09 -2.07 -0.38
CA GLY A 298 -21.00 -1.40 0.35
C GLY A 298 -20.50 -2.26 1.49
N GLN A 299 -19.61 -3.18 1.17
CA GLN A 299 -19.30 -4.29 2.04
C GLN A 299 -17.91 -4.13 2.66
N ALA A 300 -17.86 -4.21 3.99
CA ALA A 300 -16.72 -4.79 4.67
C ALA A 300 -16.38 -6.14 3.99
N TYR A 301 -15.10 -6.37 3.81
CA TYR A 301 -14.59 -7.54 3.12
C TYR A 301 -13.37 -8.02 3.88
N THR A 302 -12.97 -9.26 3.61
CA THR A 302 -11.61 -9.69 3.88
C THR A 302 -11.00 -10.20 2.58
N LEU A 303 -9.68 -10.14 2.47
CA LEU A 303 -8.95 -10.67 1.32
C LEU A 303 -8.71 -12.18 1.44
N LYS A 304 -8.69 -12.75 2.65
CA LYS A 304 -8.61 -14.20 2.84
C LYS A 304 -9.79 -14.91 2.18
N PHE A 305 -9.55 -16.12 1.69
CA PHE A 305 -10.55 -16.99 1.04
C PHE A 305 -11.05 -16.49 -0.32
N LYS A 306 -10.51 -15.39 -0.85
CA LYS A 306 -10.97 -14.86 -2.13
C LYS A 306 -10.28 -15.57 -3.28
N ASN A 307 -11.11 -16.05 -4.20
CA ASN A 307 -10.69 -16.55 -5.49
C ASN A 307 -10.30 -15.36 -6.38
N LEU A 308 -9.10 -15.42 -6.94
CA LEU A 308 -8.52 -14.36 -7.76
C LEU A 308 -8.35 -14.88 -9.18
N PRO A 309 -9.31 -14.60 -10.09
CA PRO A 309 -9.29 -15.15 -11.44
C PRO A 309 -8.01 -14.80 -12.18
N GLY A 310 -7.48 -15.78 -12.92
CA GLY A 310 -6.25 -15.63 -13.70
C GLY A 310 -4.96 -15.87 -12.91
N VAL A 311 -4.99 -15.84 -11.57
CA VAL A 311 -3.81 -16.14 -10.75
C VAL A 311 -3.66 -17.66 -10.58
N VAL A 312 -2.45 -18.17 -10.81
CA VAL A 312 -2.13 -19.58 -10.60
C VAL A 312 -1.85 -19.82 -9.12
N ALA A 313 -2.47 -20.86 -8.55
CA ALA A 313 -2.23 -21.25 -7.17
C ALA A 313 -0.78 -21.75 -6.97
N LEU A 314 -0.15 -21.24 -5.92
CA LEU A 314 1.17 -21.63 -5.44
C LEU A 314 1.13 -23.10 -5.03
N ASN A 315 1.93 -23.91 -5.71
CA ASN A 315 2.07 -25.33 -5.43
C ASN A 315 3.28 -25.59 -4.52
N LYS A 316 3.10 -25.34 -3.22
CA LYS A 316 4.15 -25.49 -2.19
C LYS A 316 3.61 -26.28 -0.99
N SER A 317 4.53 -26.80 -0.18
CA SER A 317 4.17 -27.54 1.04
C SER A 317 3.53 -26.59 2.06
N SER A 318 2.74 -27.16 2.99
CA SER A 318 2.12 -26.37 4.07
C SER A 318 3.16 -25.63 4.93
N ALA A 319 4.36 -26.19 5.09
CA ALA A 319 5.44 -25.55 5.85
C ALA A 319 5.98 -24.30 5.14
N VAL A 320 6.10 -24.35 3.80
CA VAL A 320 6.51 -23.17 3.01
C VAL A 320 5.42 -22.11 3.00
N VAL A 321 4.15 -22.51 2.85
CA VAL A 321 3.02 -21.57 2.94
C VAL A 321 2.96 -20.90 4.32
N GLN A 322 3.25 -21.66 5.39
CA GLN A 322 3.38 -21.12 6.74
C GLN A 322 4.55 -20.14 6.86
N ALA A 323 5.72 -20.43 6.28
CA ALA A 323 6.86 -19.51 6.27
C ALA A 323 6.58 -18.19 5.54
N ILE A 324 5.84 -18.25 4.44
CA ILE A 324 5.42 -17.04 3.70
C ILE A 324 4.42 -16.23 4.54
N THR A 325 3.38 -16.88 5.05
CA THR A 325 2.22 -16.21 5.67
C THR A 325 2.39 -15.89 7.16
N GLY A 326 3.26 -16.62 7.85
CA GLY A 326 3.34 -16.64 9.32
C GLY A 326 2.11 -17.25 10.00
N PHE A 327 1.12 -17.79 9.27
CA PHE A 327 -0.12 -18.26 9.88
C PHE A 327 0.07 -19.59 10.60
N VAL A 328 -0.14 -19.58 11.91
CA VAL A 328 -0.19 -20.77 12.76
C VAL A 328 -1.64 -21.06 13.13
N PRO A 329 -2.16 -22.28 12.87
CA PRO A 329 -3.52 -22.66 13.25
C PRO A 329 -3.81 -22.35 14.73
N SER A 330 -4.98 -21.76 15.01
CA SER A 330 -5.42 -21.30 16.33
C SER A 330 -4.65 -20.12 16.95
N LEU A 331 -3.46 -19.73 16.44
CA LEU A 331 -2.68 -18.59 16.96
C LEU A 331 -2.69 -17.38 16.02
N GLY A 332 -3.05 -17.55 14.74
CA GLY A 332 -3.02 -16.47 13.76
C GLY A 332 -1.61 -16.23 13.20
N VAL A 333 -1.35 -15.02 12.69
CA VAL A 333 -0.06 -14.69 12.08
C VAL A 333 0.99 -14.39 13.16
N GLN A 334 2.06 -15.18 13.18
CA GLN A 334 3.15 -15.12 14.15
C GLN A 334 4.47 -14.80 13.45
N GLY A 335 5.28 -13.92 14.06
CA GLY A 335 6.54 -13.46 13.47
C GLY A 335 7.70 -14.46 13.52
N ASP A 336 7.62 -15.44 14.41
CA ASP A 336 8.58 -16.56 14.46
C ASP A 336 8.22 -17.68 13.47
N ALA A 337 7.01 -17.67 12.93
CA ALA A 337 6.51 -18.66 11.99
C ALA A 337 6.66 -18.25 10.53
N GLY A 338 6.84 -16.95 10.23
CA GLY A 338 6.93 -16.43 8.88
C GLY A 338 6.73 -14.92 8.76
N HIS A 339 6.63 -14.42 7.52
CA HIS A 339 6.85 -13.00 7.20
C HIS A 339 5.59 -12.14 6.99
N ALA A 340 4.42 -12.65 7.39
CA ALA A 340 3.13 -11.97 7.18
C ALA A 340 2.82 -11.58 5.71
N ALA A 341 3.47 -12.26 4.74
CA ALA A 341 3.24 -12.06 3.32
C ALA A 341 2.02 -12.84 2.84
N ASN A 342 1.47 -12.43 1.70
CA ASN A 342 0.26 -13.01 1.13
C ASN A 342 0.60 -13.92 -0.04
N CYS A 343 -0.05 -15.07 -0.18
CA CYS A 343 0.08 -15.95 -1.32
C CYS A 343 -1.27 -16.52 -1.75
N TYR A 344 -1.36 -16.99 -2.98
CA TYR A 344 -2.56 -17.64 -3.51
C TYR A 344 -2.34 -19.14 -3.53
N VAL A 345 -3.19 -19.95 -2.91
CA VAL A 345 -2.99 -21.41 -2.77
C VAL A 345 -4.27 -22.19 -3.09
N ASN A 346 -4.13 -23.49 -3.32
CA ASN A 346 -5.24 -24.43 -3.40
C ASN A 346 -5.35 -25.22 -2.09
N ILE A 347 -6.49 -25.14 -1.41
CA ILE A 347 -6.79 -25.95 -0.23
C ILE A 347 -8.01 -26.81 -0.52
N GLY A 348 -7.81 -28.12 -0.61
CA GLY A 348 -8.90 -29.09 -0.81
C GLY A 348 -9.70 -28.86 -2.10
N GLY A 349 -9.05 -28.38 -3.18
CA GLY A 349 -9.69 -28.09 -4.45
C GLY A 349 -10.27 -26.67 -4.56
N LEU A 350 -10.13 -25.84 -3.53
CA LEU A 350 -10.57 -24.44 -3.55
C LEU A 350 -9.35 -23.52 -3.63
N ASP A 351 -9.28 -22.74 -4.71
CA ASP A 351 -8.25 -21.70 -4.85
C ASP A 351 -8.63 -20.44 -4.07
N MET A 352 -7.69 -19.95 -3.27
CA MET A 352 -7.91 -18.81 -2.39
C MET A 352 -6.63 -18.04 -2.05
N LEU A 353 -6.80 -16.74 -1.81
CA LEU A 353 -5.76 -15.92 -1.19
C LEU A 353 -5.65 -16.20 0.31
N LEU A 354 -4.42 -16.26 0.79
CA LEU A 354 -3.99 -16.20 2.18
C LEU A 354 -3.02 -15.02 2.31
N GLU A 355 -2.94 -14.26 3.39
CA GLU A 355 -3.87 -14.17 4.52
C GLU A 355 -4.73 -12.89 4.45
N GLY A 356 -4.34 -11.92 3.62
CA GLY A 356 -4.91 -10.58 3.61
C GLY A 356 -4.29 -9.65 4.66
N THR A 357 -3.01 -9.84 4.99
CA THR A 357 -2.28 -9.12 6.03
C THR A 357 -1.29 -8.12 5.46
N VAL A 358 -0.94 -7.14 6.30
CA VAL A 358 0.21 -6.24 6.09
C VAL A 358 1.39 -6.70 6.97
N PRO A 359 2.62 -6.23 6.72
CA PRO A 359 3.81 -6.66 7.46
C PRO A 359 3.79 -6.36 8.97
N SER A 360 3.00 -5.38 9.42
CA SER A 360 2.71 -5.15 10.85
C SER A 360 1.86 -6.27 11.49
N ARG A 361 1.32 -7.19 10.67
CA ARG A 361 0.37 -8.27 11.00
C ARG A 361 -1.06 -7.81 11.26
N ALA A 362 -1.38 -6.54 11.01
CA ALA A 362 -2.75 -6.09 10.86
C ALA A 362 -3.37 -6.63 9.57
N PHE A 363 -4.69 -6.53 9.43
CA PHE A 363 -5.39 -6.92 8.21
C PHE A 363 -5.58 -5.73 7.26
N ILE A 364 -5.42 -5.98 5.96
CA ILE A 364 -5.52 -4.94 4.92
C ILE A 364 -6.90 -4.24 4.95
N ASP A 365 -7.97 -4.99 5.22
CA ASP A 365 -9.32 -4.47 5.35
C ASP A 365 -9.51 -3.57 6.59
N GLU A 366 -8.74 -3.77 7.66
CA GLU A 366 -8.76 -2.90 8.84
C GLU A 366 -8.10 -1.55 8.56
N ILE A 367 -6.96 -1.55 7.86
CA ILE A 367 -6.26 -0.32 7.45
C ILE A 367 -7.15 0.51 6.51
N HIS A 368 -7.73 -0.13 5.49
CA HIS A 368 -8.65 0.53 4.57
C HIS A 368 -9.90 1.07 5.28
N ALA A 369 -10.53 0.30 6.17
CA ALA A 369 -11.69 0.77 6.92
C ALA A 369 -11.36 1.97 7.83
N THR A 370 -10.18 1.96 8.45
CA THR A 370 -9.70 3.05 9.31
C THR A 370 -9.43 4.32 8.52
N ASP A 371 -8.73 4.22 7.39
CA ASP A 371 -8.44 5.36 6.51
C ASP A 371 -9.74 5.96 5.95
N TRP A 372 -10.66 5.10 5.49
CA TRP A 372 -11.97 5.53 4.99
C TRP A 372 -12.77 6.26 6.08
N MET A 373 -12.85 5.69 7.28
CA MET A 373 -13.59 6.29 8.38
C MET A 373 -12.98 7.63 8.82
N ARG A 374 -11.65 7.74 8.84
CA ARG A 374 -10.96 9.00 9.12
C ARG A 374 -11.32 10.07 8.10
N ALA A 375 -11.25 9.74 6.81
CA ALA A 375 -11.56 10.66 5.73
C ALA A 375 -13.03 11.13 5.81
N ARG A 376 -13.99 10.19 5.93
CA ARG A 376 -15.41 10.53 6.04
C ARG A 376 -15.75 11.32 7.30
N MET A 377 -15.07 11.04 8.42
CA MET A 377 -15.21 11.82 9.66
C MET A 377 -14.77 13.27 9.46
N GLN A 378 -13.58 13.48 8.87
CA GLN A 378 -13.05 14.81 8.60
C GLN A 378 -13.94 15.61 7.63
N GLU A 379 -14.36 14.98 6.54
CA GLU A 379 -15.25 15.57 5.54
C GLU A 379 -16.59 15.98 6.16
N SER A 380 -17.19 15.10 6.97
CA SER A 380 -18.50 15.34 7.60
C SER A 380 -18.44 16.46 8.63
N VAL A 381 -17.45 16.44 9.53
CA VAL A 381 -17.28 17.50 10.56
C VAL A 381 -16.96 18.85 9.90
N LEU A 382 -16.09 18.88 8.89
CA LEU A 382 -15.77 20.11 8.17
C LEU A 382 -16.99 20.65 7.42
N SER A 383 -17.75 19.78 6.75
CA SER A 383 -18.98 20.15 6.06
C SER A 383 -20.00 20.77 7.01
N LEU A 384 -20.18 20.21 8.21
CA LEU A 384 -21.06 20.78 9.22
C LEU A 384 -20.59 22.17 9.65
N LEU A 385 -19.31 22.33 9.96
CA LEU A 385 -18.73 23.61 10.39
C LEU A 385 -18.83 24.69 9.30
N ALA A 386 -18.64 24.31 8.04
CA ALA A 386 -18.68 25.23 6.90
C ALA A 386 -20.11 25.69 6.56
N ASN A 387 -21.11 24.83 6.75
CA ASN A 387 -22.49 25.11 6.37
C ASN A 387 -23.34 25.71 7.51
N ALA A 388 -22.92 25.57 8.76
CA ALA A 388 -23.61 26.18 9.90
C ALA A 388 -23.20 27.67 10.04
N PRO A 389 -24.16 28.62 10.23
CA PRO A 389 -23.82 30.03 10.47
C PRO A 389 -22.91 30.22 11.69
N ARG A 390 -23.09 29.36 12.71
CA ARG A 390 -22.18 29.17 13.82
C ARG A 390 -22.49 27.84 14.50
N VAL A 391 -21.46 27.22 15.07
CA VAL A 391 -21.62 26.20 16.11
C VAL A 391 -21.30 26.87 17.46
N PRO A 392 -22.29 27.13 18.32
CA PRO A 392 -22.05 27.79 19.60
C PRO A 392 -21.19 26.94 20.54
N MET A 393 -20.24 27.54 21.26
CA MET A 393 -19.45 26.89 22.32
C MET A 393 -20.31 26.64 23.57
N THR A 394 -21.25 25.70 23.44
CA THR A 394 -22.24 25.27 24.44
C THR A 394 -22.44 23.77 24.31
N ASN A 395 -22.92 23.09 25.34
CA ASN A 395 -23.19 21.64 25.27
C ASN A 395 -24.15 21.29 24.12
N THR A 396 -25.15 22.13 23.82
CA THR A 396 -26.04 21.95 22.65
C THR A 396 -25.29 22.06 21.32
N GLY A 397 -24.36 23.02 21.18
CA GLY A 397 -23.57 23.16 19.97
C GLY A 397 -22.58 22.01 19.76
N VAL A 398 -21.99 21.49 20.84
CA VAL A 398 -21.16 20.27 20.80
C VAL A 398 -22.03 19.05 20.48
N GLY A 399 -23.23 18.94 21.03
CA GLY A 399 -24.19 17.91 20.65
C GLY A 399 -24.59 17.97 19.17
N TYR A 400 -24.66 19.18 18.59
CA TYR A 400 -24.86 19.36 17.15
C TYR A 400 -23.66 18.88 16.33
N LEU A 401 -22.42 19.12 16.78
CA LEU A 401 -21.22 18.56 16.15
C LEU A 401 -21.20 17.03 16.15
N ILE A 402 -21.64 16.42 17.25
CA ILE A 402 -21.70 14.97 17.37
C ILE A 402 -22.78 14.40 16.43
N SER A 403 -24.02 14.86 16.58
CA SER A 403 -25.17 14.33 15.83
C SER A 403 -25.11 14.60 14.32
N GLY A 404 -24.60 15.77 13.90
CA GLY A 404 -24.53 16.14 12.49
C GLY A 404 -23.17 15.89 11.82
N GLY A 405 -22.09 15.77 12.60
CA GLY A 405 -20.73 15.60 12.09
C GLY A 405 -20.18 14.20 12.32
N VAL A 406 -20.27 13.70 13.55
CA VAL A 406 -19.61 12.45 13.98
C VAL A 406 -20.46 11.21 13.75
N GLU A 407 -21.75 11.27 14.10
CA GLU A 407 -22.66 10.13 13.95
C GLU A 407 -22.91 9.71 12.48
N PRO A 408 -23.05 10.60 11.49
CA PRO A 408 -23.39 10.18 10.13
C PRO A 408 -22.34 9.26 9.48
N PRO A 409 -21.02 9.52 9.58
CA PRO A 409 -19.98 8.57 9.16
C PRO A 409 -20.04 7.23 9.90
N LEU A 410 -20.29 7.23 11.21
CA LEU A 410 -20.41 5.99 12.01
C LEU A 410 -21.62 5.15 11.59
N ARG A 411 -22.76 5.80 11.33
CA ARG A 411 -23.95 5.12 10.80
C ARG A 411 -23.71 4.55 9.41
N ARG A 412 -22.94 5.26 8.57
CA ARG A 412 -22.50 4.76 7.27
C ARG A 412 -21.57 3.56 7.41
N ALA A 413 -20.62 3.61 8.35
CA ALA A 413 -19.72 2.49 8.67
C ALA A 413 -20.50 1.25 9.14
N PHE A 414 -21.50 1.44 10.01
CA PHE A 414 -22.43 0.38 10.40
C PHE A 414 -23.16 -0.21 9.19
N ALA A 415 -23.75 0.64 8.34
CA ALA A 415 -24.44 0.19 7.15
C ALA A 415 -23.51 -0.49 6.13
N ALA A 416 -22.21 -0.18 6.17
CA ALA A 416 -21.19 -0.83 5.36
C ALA A 416 -20.72 -2.19 5.94
N GLY A 417 -21.15 -2.53 7.16
CA GLY A 417 -20.74 -3.74 7.87
C GLY A 417 -19.38 -3.63 8.58
N ILE A 418 -18.85 -2.42 8.77
CA ILE A 418 -17.58 -2.16 9.49
C ILE A 418 -17.80 -2.18 11.01
N ILE A 419 -18.90 -1.60 11.48
CA ILE A 419 -19.26 -1.57 12.90
C ILE A 419 -20.22 -2.73 13.19
N ALA A 420 -19.98 -3.43 14.30
CA ALA A 420 -20.84 -4.52 14.76
C ALA A 420 -22.21 -4.02 15.23
N ASP A 421 -23.22 -4.89 15.20
CA ASP A 421 -24.50 -4.63 15.87
C ASP A 421 -24.43 -4.94 17.36
N THR A 422 -25.28 -4.28 18.13
CA THR A 422 -25.67 -4.69 19.49
C THR A 422 -27.18 -4.61 19.60
N VAL A 423 -27.75 -5.27 20.59
CA VAL A 423 -29.19 -5.19 20.87
C VAL A 423 -29.40 -4.07 21.86
N ASP A 424 -30.29 -3.13 21.52
CA ASP A 424 -30.75 -2.14 22.49
C ASP A 424 -31.64 -2.84 23.53
N PRO A 425 -31.26 -2.83 24.83
CA PRO A 425 -32.02 -3.52 25.87
C PRO A 425 -33.43 -2.92 26.08
N ALA A 426 -33.69 -1.69 25.64
CA ALA A 426 -34.98 -1.03 25.81
C ALA A 426 -35.95 -1.31 24.65
N SER A 427 -35.48 -1.26 23.41
CA SER A 427 -36.32 -1.46 22.21
C SER A 427 -36.28 -2.89 21.68
N GLY A 428 -35.23 -3.65 21.96
CA GLY A 428 -34.95 -4.94 21.33
C GLY A 428 -34.43 -4.84 19.89
N ASP A 429 -34.25 -3.61 19.38
CA ASP A 429 -33.78 -3.37 18.02
C ASP A 429 -32.25 -3.50 17.91
N LEU A 430 -31.81 -3.84 16.70
CA LEU A 430 -30.38 -3.83 16.37
C LEU A 430 -29.90 -2.40 16.16
N VAL A 431 -28.92 -1.99 16.96
CA VAL A 431 -28.29 -0.68 16.91
C VAL A 431 -26.79 -0.81 16.68
N PRO A 432 -26.13 0.20 16.07
CA PRO A 432 -24.68 0.18 15.90
C PRO A 432 -23.97 0.19 17.26
N ALA A 433 -22.96 -0.66 17.41
CA ALA A 433 -22.14 -0.72 18.62
C ALA A 433 -21.06 0.38 18.62
N PHE A 434 -21.47 1.64 18.78
CA PHE A 434 -20.58 2.77 19.07
C PHE A 434 -21.12 3.64 20.22
N GLU A 435 -20.20 4.31 20.90
CA GLU A 435 -20.45 5.27 21.97
C GLU A 435 -19.65 6.53 21.71
N THR A 436 -20.24 7.68 22.05
CA THR A 436 -19.58 8.99 21.99
C THR A 436 -19.57 9.61 23.38
N GLU A 437 -18.42 10.12 23.81
CA GLU A 437 -18.22 10.78 25.09
C GLU A 437 -17.57 12.16 24.84
N VAL A 438 -18.03 13.17 25.57
CA VAL A 438 -17.48 14.52 25.50
C VAL A 438 -17.57 15.20 26.86
N ASP A 439 -16.54 15.98 27.19
CA ASP A 439 -16.53 16.78 28.41
C ASP A 439 -17.54 17.94 28.31
N ASP A 440 -18.06 18.39 29.45
CA ASP A 440 -18.86 19.61 29.50
C ASP A 440 -18.02 20.81 29.01
N VAL A 441 -18.62 21.67 28.18
CA VAL A 441 -17.94 22.86 27.67
C VAL A 441 -17.46 23.77 28.82
N LEU A 442 -18.12 23.77 29.97
CA LEU A 442 -17.69 24.53 31.15
C LEU A 442 -16.54 23.87 31.91
N SER A 443 -16.35 22.54 31.80
CA SER A 443 -15.25 21.83 32.47
C SER A 443 -13.92 21.93 31.74
N ILE A 444 -13.90 22.25 30.44
CA ILE A 444 -12.63 22.45 29.71
C ILE A 444 -11.91 23.75 30.15
N PRO A 445 -10.58 23.89 29.92
CA PRO A 445 -9.85 25.10 30.27
C PRO A 445 -10.40 26.39 29.62
N VAL A 446 -10.41 27.49 30.38
CA VAL A 446 -10.83 28.82 29.88
C VAL A 446 -10.02 29.25 28.66
N ALA A 447 -8.72 28.93 28.63
CA ALA A 447 -7.85 29.23 27.49
C ALA A 447 -8.31 28.52 26.20
N GLN A 448 -8.72 27.25 26.30
CA GLN A 448 -9.26 26.47 25.17
C GLN A 448 -10.57 27.09 24.65
N ARG A 449 -11.50 27.43 25.56
CA ARG A 449 -12.75 28.13 25.19
C ARG A 449 -12.50 29.48 24.52
N ARG A 450 -11.58 30.28 25.06
CA ARG A 450 -11.20 31.58 24.50
C ARG A 450 -10.62 31.43 23.10
N ASN A 451 -9.85 30.36 22.88
CA ASN A 451 -9.30 30.01 21.57
C ASN A 451 -10.30 29.31 20.65
N ARG A 452 -11.57 29.14 21.09
CA ARG A 452 -12.66 28.52 20.32
C ARG A 452 -12.39 27.08 19.87
N ILE A 453 -11.61 26.35 20.66
CA ILE A 453 -11.30 24.95 20.41
C ILE A 453 -12.38 24.10 21.10
N ALA A 454 -13.07 23.26 20.33
CA ALA A 454 -14.10 22.35 20.86
C ALA A 454 -13.49 21.38 21.90
N PRO A 455 -14.28 20.88 22.87
CA PRO A 455 -13.85 19.77 23.70
C PRO A 455 -13.52 18.53 22.84
N ASP A 456 -12.66 17.66 23.37
CA ASP A 456 -12.31 16.41 22.69
C ASP A 456 -13.54 15.48 22.63
N ILE A 457 -13.87 15.01 21.43
CA ILE A 457 -14.99 14.10 21.21
C ILE A 457 -14.41 12.70 21.08
N LYS A 458 -14.62 11.88 22.11
CA LYS A 458 -14.13 10.49 22.14
C LYS A 458 -15.18 9.59 21.52
N VAL A 459 -14.76 8.76 20.57
CA VAL A 459 -15.61 7.75 19.93
C VAL A 459 -15.00 6.37 20.20
N ARG A 460 -15.82 5.45 20.70
CA ARG A 460 -15.47 4.03 20.80
C ARG A 460 -16.46 3.24 19.98
N PHE A 461 -16.00 2.29 19.19
CA PHE A 461 -16.86 1.39 18.43
C PHE A 461 -16.30 -0.01 18.41
N ARG A 462 -17.16 -1.01 18.21
CA ARG A 462 -16.75 -2.40 18.01
C ARG A 462 -16.63 -2.71 16.53
N TYR A 463 -15.41 -3.00 16.08
CA TYR A 463 -15.16 -3.43 14.71
C TYR A 463 -15.73 -4.84 14.45
N ALA A 464 -16.37 -5.02 13.29
CA ALA A 464 -16.93 -6.29 12.84
C ALA A 464 -15.92 -7.04 11.95
N GLY A 465 -14.80 -7.47 12.55
CA GLY A 465 -13.72 -8.16 11.85
C GLY A 465 -14.11 -9.54 11.31
N ALA A 466 -13.36 -10.01 10.31
CA ALA A 466 -13.60 -11.30 9.67
C ALA A 466 -13.01 -12.47 10.47
N VAL A 467 -13.69 -13.62 10.45
CA VAL A 467 -13.17 -14.86 11.03
C VAL A 467 -12.28 -15.56 10.00
N HIS A 468 -11.01 -15.81 10.35
CA HIS A 468 -10.00 -16.43 9.48
C HIS A 468 -9.63 -17.87 9.84
N PHE A 469 -10.12 -18.36 10.99
CA PHE A 469 -9.90 -19.71 11.48
C PHE A 469 -11.08 -20.15 12.36
N ALA A 470 -11.47 -21.43 12.26
CA ALA A 470 -12.48 -22.03 13.11
C ALA A 470 -12.07 -23.47 13.46
N SER A 471 -12.39 -23.90 14.69
CA SER A 471 -12.26 -25.31 15.11
C SER A 471 -13.63 -25.81 15.58
N VAL A 472 -13.99 -27.03 15.17
CA VAL A 472 -15.26 -27.69 15.54
C VAL A 472 -14.92 -29.05 16.10
N THR A 473 -15.29 -29.30 17.36
CA THR A 473 -15.11 -30.60 18.02
C THR A 473 -16.45 -31.34 18.02
N MET A 474 -16.46 -32.58 17.52
CA MET A 474 -17.66 -33.42 17.47
C MET A 474 -17.45 -34.67 18.32
N THR A 475 -18.42 -35.00 19.17
CA THR A 475 -18.42 -36.24 19.98
C THR A 475 -19.59 -37.10 19.55
N MET A 476 -19.32 -38.32 19.08
CA MET A 476 -20.35 -39.31 18.78
C MET A 476 -20.63 -40.14 20.03
N GLN A 477 -21.89 -40.19 20.45
CA GLN A 477 -22.38 -41.06 21.53
C GLN A 477 -23.13 -42.24 20.90
N PHE A 478 -22.92 -43.45 21.43
CA PHE A 478 -23.60 -44.67 20.98
C PHE A 478 -24.82 -44.98 21.85
#